data_AF-A0A257SBU1-F1
#
_entry.id   AF-A0A257SBU1-F1
#
_cell.length_a   1.000
_cell.length_b   1.000
_cell.length_c   1.000
_cell.angle_alpha   90.00
_cell.angle_beta   90.00
_cell.angle_gamma   90.00
#
_symmetry.space_group_name_H-M   'P 1'
#
loop_
_entity.id
_entity.type
_entity.pdbx_description
1 polymer ?
#
loop_
_entity_poly.entity_id
_entity_poly.type
_entity_poly.pdbx_seq_one_letter_code
_entity_poly.pdbx_strand_id
1 'polypeptide(L)'
;MFRTDGAADDLPRVVWADFGRRPRALVLAPGERAVPLNTCYVSRCTDPDDARTLAAVLNSSLAAAWLNAVAEPARGGFRRYLAWTMARLPLPRDWTHARCILAPLVAEFEDRQDRDGPPQHLLDQAVVAAYRVAPASMEPLLTWAG
;
A
#
# COMPACT_ATOMS: atom_id res chain seq x y z
N MET A 1 21.44 -11.14 -10.81
CA MET A 1 21.68 -9.81 -10.20
C MET A 1 20.84 -9.74 -8.93
N PHE A 2 21.46 -9.62 -7.75
CA PHE A 2 20.73 -9.47 -6.50
C PHE A 2 20.13 -8.07 -6.44
N ARG A 3 18.87 -7.94 -6.00
CA ARG A 3 18.19 -6.65 -5.83
C ARG A 3 18.69 -5.98 -4.54
N THR A 4 19.92 -5.47 -4.56
CA THR A 4 20.57 -4.84 -3.39
C THR A 4 19.95 -3.50 -3.02
N ASP A 5 19.31 -2.81 -3.97
CA ASP A 5 18.69 -1.49 -3.73
C ASP A 5 17.62 -1.53 -2.64
N GLY A 6 16.87 -2.63 -2.51
CA GLY A 6 15.87 -2.79 -1.46
C GLY A 6 16.46 -2.90 -0.04
N ALA A 7 17.76 -3.21 0.06
CA ALA A 7 18.49 -3.30 1.33
C ALA A 7 19.14 -1.98 1.75
N ALA A 8 19.30 -1.02 0.85
CA ALA A 8 19.75 0.33 1.20
C ALA A 8 18.69 1.04 2.06
N ASP A 9 19.13 1.68 3.14
CA ASP A 9 18.29 2.29 4.16
C ASP A 9 18.37 3.84 4.16
N ASP A 10 19.10 4.44 3.23
CA ASP A 10 19.24 5.90 3.08
C ASP A 10 17.95 6.62 2.71
N LEU A 11 17.00 5.91 2.09
CA LEU A 11 15.71 6.44 1.64
C LEU A 11 14.54 5.69 2.29
N PRO A 12 13.35 6.33 2.40
CA PRO A 12 12.13 5.63 2.79
C PRO A 12 11.83 4.45 1.86
N ARG A 13 11.29 3.38 2.42
CA ARG A 13 10.92 2.17 1.67
C ARG A 13 9.50 1.76 1.98
N VAL A 14 8.73 1.43 0.95
CA VAL A 14 7.46 0.74 1.09
C VAL A 14 7.68 -0.74 0.83
N VAL A 15 7.37 -1.56 1.82
CA VAL A 15 7.52 -3.01 1.77
C VAL A 15 6.15 -3.64 1.80
N TRP A 16 5.91 -4.68 1.01
CA TRP A 16 4.66 -5.46 1.11
C TRP A 16 4.91 -6.95 1.01
N ALA A 17 4.07 -7.73 1.70
CA ALA A 17 4.13 -9.17 1.65
C ALA A 17 3.75 -9.68 0.24
N ASP A 18 4.50 -10.64 -0.30
CA ASP A 18 4.14 -11.35 -1.54
C ASP A 18 2.81 -12.09 -1.34
N PHE A 19 2.58 -12.66 -0.15
CA PHE A 19 1.48 -13.59 0.07
C PHE A 19 0.51 -13.08 1.13
N GLY A 20 -0.78 -13.04 0.80
CA GLY A 20 -1.81 -12.62 1.76
C GLY A 20 -3.23 -12.75 1.23
N ARG A 21 -4.23 -12.57 2.10
CA ARG A 21 -5.64 -12.44 1.70
C ARG A 21 -5.99 -11.05 1.17
N ARG A 22 -5.21 -10.06 1.56
CA ARG A 22 -5.23 -8.68 1.07
C ARG A 22 -3.79 -8.16 0.99
N PRO A 23 -3.51 -7.12 0.18
CA PRO A 23 -2.23 -6.46 0.24
C PRO A 23 -2.01 -5.88 1.65
N ARG A 24 -0.79 -5.99 2.15
CA ARG A 24 -0.34 -5.32 3.38
C ARG A 24 1.00 -4.68 3.11
N ALA A 25 1.04 -3.36 3.24
CA ALA A 25 2.23 -2.57 3.02
C ALA A 25 2.66 -1.86 4.31
N LEU A 26 3.97 -1.71 4.50
CA LEU A 26 4.60 -1.05 5.62
C LEU A 26 5.62 -0.03 5.10
N VAL A 27 5.68 1.14 5.72
CA VAL A 27 6.74 2.13 5.47
C VAL A 27 7.89 1.85 6.42
N LEU A 28 9.09 1.66 5.88
CA LEU A 28 10.33 1.71 6.64
C LEU A 28 10.95 3.11 6.49
N ALA A 29 11.25 3.74 7.61
CA ALA A 29 11.85 5.07 7.62
C ALA A 29 13.31 5.05 7.10
N PRO A 30 13.85 6.19 6.65
CA PRO A 30 15.29 6.33 6.43
C PRO A 30 16.08 5.93 7.70
N GLY A 31 17.13 5.14 7.53
CA GLY A 31 17.97 4.58 8.59
C GLY A 31 17.38 3.37 9.30
N GLU A 32 16.14 2.95 9.01
CA GLU A 32 15.54 1.76 9.61
C GLU A 32 16.19 0.49 9.02
N ARG A 33 17.09 -0.15 9.76
CA ARG A 33 17.90 -1.30 9.28
C ARG A 33 17.14 -2.62 9.11
N ALA A 34 15.81 -2.59 9.15
CA ALA A 34 15.00 -3.76 8.87
C ALA A 34 15.31 -4.27 7.44
N VAL A 35 15.62 -5.56 7.34
CA VAL A 35 15.88 -6.24 6.07
C VAL A 35 14.64 -7.05 5.70
N PRO A 36 13.90 -6.64 4.66
CA PRO A 36 12.73 -7.37 4.20
C PRO A 36 13.13 -8.78 3.73
N LEU A 37 12.53 -9.82 4.30
CA LEU A 37 12.87 -11.23 4.01
C LEU A 37 12.24 -11.73 2.69
N ASN A 38 12.63 -12.91 2.21
CA ASN A 38 12.34 -13.45 0.87
C ASN A 38 10.87 -13.44 0.38
N THR A 39 9.89 -13.24 1.27
CA THR A 39 8.45 -13.22 0.97
C THR A 39 7.87 -11.81 0.96
N CYS A 40 8.66 -10.81 0.57
CA CYS A 40 8.18 -9.45 0.37
C CYS A 40 8.92 -8.75 -0.77
N TYR A 41 8.27 -7.69 -1.26
CA TYR A 41 8.83 -6.78 -2.25
C TYR A 41 9.00 -5.41 -1.63
N VAL A 42 9.87 -4.60 -2.24
CA VAL A 42 10.28 -3.29 -1.74
C VAL A 42 10.23 -2.28 -2.88
N SER A 43 9.66 -1.12 -2.61
CA SER A 43 9.79 0.09 -3.43
C SER A 43 10.50 1.17 -2.62
N ARG A 44 11.57 1.75 -3.16
CA ARG A 44 12.19 2.94 -2.58
C ARG A 44 11.37 4.17 -2.97
N CYS A 45 11.25 5.13 -2.05
CA CYS A 45 10.62 6.42 -2.27
C CYS A 45 11.65 7.50 -2.00
N THR A 46 11.61 8.62 -2.73
CA THR A 46 12.52 9.74 -2.51
C THR A 46 12.09 10.63 -1.33
N ASP A 47 10.82 10.54 -0.94
CA ASP A 47 10.16 11.39 0.04
C ASP A 47 9.33 10.53 1.01
N PRO A 48 9.38 10.78 2.34
CA PRO A 48 8.59 10.05 3.32
C PRO A 48 7.08 10.12 3.06
N ASP A 49 6.57 11.24 2.58
CA ASP A 49 5.14 11.42 2.30
C ASP A 49 4.72 10.64 1.06
N ASP A 50 5.61 10.48 0.07
CA ASP A 50 5.35 9.56 -1.05
C ASP A 50 5.22 8.11 -0.54
N ALA A 51 6.10 7.70 0.37
CA ALA A 51 6.06 6.37 0.96
C ALA A 51 4.77 6.13 1.76
N ARG A 52 4.37 7.09 2.59
CA ARG A 52 3.11 7.07 3.34
C ARG A 52 1.89 7.01 2.43
N THR A 53 1.86 7.87 1.42
CA THR A 53 0.76 7.94 0.46
C THR A 53 0.62 6.63 -0.30
N LEU A 54 1.74 6.04 -0.75
CA LEU A 54 1.73 4.75 -1.42
C LEU A 54 1.27 3.64 -0.48
N ALA A 55 1.78 3.58 0.75
CA ALA A 55 1.35 2.58 1.74
C ALA A 55 -0.16 2.72 2.07
N ALA A 56 -0.67 3.94 2.18
CA ALA A 56 -2.10 4.20 2.38
C ALA A 56 -2.94 3.62 1.23
N VAL A 57 -2.57 3.92 -0.01
CA VAL A 57 -3.25 3.38 -1.20
C VAL A 57 -3.20 1.86 -1.20
N LEU A 58 -2.03 1.25 -0.99
CA LEU A 58 -1.87 -0.21 -1.03
C LEU A 58 -2.66 -0.95 0.06
N ASN A 59 -2.82 -0.36 1.25
CA ASN A 59 -3.57 -0.96 2.36
C ASN A 59 -5.10 -0.72 2.27
N SER A 60 -5.57 0.02 1.28
CA SER A 60 -7.00 0.32 1.10
C SER A 60 -7.81 -0.86 0.57
N SER A 61 -9.11 -0.87 0.86
CA SER A 61 -10.04 -1.84 0.29
C SER A 61 -10.17 -1.68 -1.22
N LEU A 62 -9.99 -0.46 -1.75
CA LEU A 62 -9.90 -0.18 -3.18
C LEU A 62 -8.76 -0.97 -3.83
N ALA A 63 -7.56 -0.88 -3.26
CA ALA A 63 -6.41 -1.59 -3.78
C ALA A 63 -6.57 -3.10 -3.64
N ALA A 64 -7.08 -3.58 -2.49
CA ALA A 64 -7.35 -4.99 -2.29
C ALA A 64 -8.30 -5.54 -3.36
N ALA A 65 -9.42 -4.86 -3.61
CA ALA A 65 -10.39 -5.27 -4.61
C ALA A 65 -9.80 -5.29 -6.03
N TRP A 66 -9.10 -4.22 -6.43
CA TRP A 66 -8.45 -4.18 -7.76
C TRP A 66 -7.39 -5.27 -7.92
N LEU A 67 -6.48 -5.38 -6.95
CA LEU A 67 -5.37 -6.34 -7.02
C LEU A 67 -5.87 -7.78 -6.94
N ASN A 68 -6.95 -8.05 -6.22
CA ASN A 68 -7.58 -9.37 -6.17
C ASN A 68 -8.08 -9.84 -7.54
N ALA A 69 -8.42 -8.92 -8.45
CA ALA A 69 -8.84 -9.29 -9.81
C ALA A 69 -7.68 -9.77 -10.69
N VAL A 70 -6.44 -9.38 -10.38
CA VAL A 70 -5.25 -9.62 -11.23
C VAL A 70 -4.16 -10.46 -10.56
N ALA A 71 -4.19 -10.59 -9.23
CA ALA A 71 -3.22 -11.36 -8.47
C ALA A 71 -3.39 -12.86 -8.68
N GLU A 72 -2.27 -13.58 -8.74
CA GLU A 72 -2.27 -15.04 -8.86
C GLU A 72 -2.98 -15.66 -7.63
N PRO A 73 -4.01 -16.49 -7.84
CA PRO A 73 -4.73 -17.11 -6.75
C PRO A 73 -3.88 -18.18 -6.04
N ALA A 74 -4.12 -18.33 -4.75
CA ALA A 74 -3.59 -19.41 -3.93
C ALA A 74 -4.68 -20.03 -3.04
N ARG A 75 -4.35 -21.13 -2.36
CA ARG A 75 -5.33 -21.89 -1.56
C ARG A 75 -5.88 -21.04 -0.40
N GLY A 76 -7.19 -21.16 -0.15
CA GLY A 76 -7.84 -20.60 1.05
C GLY A 76 -8.06 -19.08 1.01
N GLY A 77 -8.28 -18.52 -0.19
CA GLY A 77 -8.52 -17.09 -0.39
C GLY A 77 -7.25 -16.23 -0.35
N PHE A 78 -6.07 -16.87 -0.32
CA PHE A 78 -4.79 -16.18 -0.43
C PHE A 78 -4.45 -15.88 -1.89
N ARG A 79 -3.58 -14.91 -2.10
CA ARG A 79 -3.11 -14.46 -3.41
C ARG A 79 -1.64 -14.04 -3.34
N ARG A 80 -1.00 -13.99 -4.50
CA ARG A 80 0.37 -13.47 -4.67
C ARG A 80 0.37 -12.05 -5.24
N TYR A 81 0.77 -11.08 -4.42
CA TYR A 81 0.95 -9.67 -4.74
C TYR A 81 2.38 -9.41 -5.22
N LEU A 82 2.71 -10.03 -6.35
CA LEU A 82 3.99 -9.87 -7.02
C LEU A 82 4.20 -8.38 -7.40
N ALA A 83 5.46 -7.94 -7.54
CA ALA A 83 5.75 -6.56 -7.91
C ALA A 83 5.06 -6.11 -9.21
N TRP A 84 4.95 -7.01 -10.20
CA TRP A 84 4.23 -6.70 -11.44
C TRP A 84 2.73 -6.53 -11.19
N THR A 85 2.14 -7.34 -10.31
CA THR A 85 0.73 -7.23 -9.92
C THR A 85 0.46 -5.88 -9.28
N MET A 86 1.32 -5.47 -8.33
CA MET A 86 1.22 -4.17 -7.67
C MET A 86 1.35 -3.01 -8.66
N ALA A 87 2.23 -3.12 -9.65
CA ALA A 87 2.41 -2.13 -10.71
C ALA A 87 1.18 -1.98 -11.64
N ARG A 88 0.18 -2.87 -11.57
CA ARG A 88 -1.09 -2.74 -12.30
C ARG A 88 -2.12 -1.90 -11.55
N LEU A 89 -1.90 -1.53 -10.30
CA LEU A 89 -2.81 -0.67 -9.56
C LEU A 89 -2.79 0.74 -10.16
N PRO A 90 -3.92 1.30 -10.63
CA PRO A 90 -3.97 2.68 -11.04
C PRO A 90 -3.75 3.56 -9.81
N LEU A 91 -2.70 4.39 -9.80
CA LEU A 91 -2.48 5.36 -8.75
C LEU A 91 -3.36 6.62 -8.96
N PRO A 92 -3.63 7.41 -7.90
CA PRO A 92 -4.27 8.72 -8.04
C PRO A 92 -3.54 9.57 -9.09
N ARG A 93 -4.30 10.15 -10.03
CA ARG A 93 -3.73 10.98 -11.10
C ARG A 93 -3.10 12.27 -10.56
N ASP A 94 -3.74 12.87 -9.57
CA ASP A 94 -3.22 14.05 -8.86
C ASP A 94 -2.51 13.56 -7.59
N TRP A 95 -1.25 13.17 -7.75
CA TRP A 95 -0.46 12.61 -6.65
C TRP A 95 -0.19 13.63 -5.54
N THR A 96 0.01 14.91 -5.89
CA THR A 96 0.19 15.99 -4.91
C THR A 96 -1.04 16.12 -4.01
N HIS A 97 -2.24 16.11 -4.58
CA HIS A 97 -3.48 16.09 -3.81
C HIS A 97 -3.60 14.85 -2.92
N ALA A 98 -3.28 13.66 -3.47
CA ALA A 98 -3.29 12.42 -2.69
C ALA A 98 -2.34 12.49 -1.50
N ARG A 99 -1.13 13.03 -1.68
CA ARG A 99 -0.15 13.24 -0.60
C ARG A 99 -0.70 14.12 0.51
N CYS A 100 -1.32 15.25 0.18
CA CYS A 100 -1.88 16.17 1.16
C CYS A 100 -2.94 15.53 2.06
N ILE A 101 -3.62 14.49 1.59
CA ILE A 101 -4.67 13.78 2.35
C ILE A 101 -4.09 12.56 3.08
N LEU A 102 -3.35 11.71 2.38
CA LEU A 102 -3.00 10.39 2.85
C LEU A 102 -1.75 10.37 3.73
N ALA A 103 -0.76 11.21 3.43
CA ALA A 103 0.49 11.19 4.19
C ALA A 103 0.28 11.61 5.66
N PRO A 104 -0.44 12.71 5.98
CA PRO A 104 -0.71 13.08 7.37
C PRO A 104 -1.50 12.00 8.11
N LEU A 105 -2.51 11.41 7.47
CA LEU A 105 -3.32 10.34 8.05
C LEU A 105 -2.46 9.13 8.44
N VAL A 106 -1.52 8.71 7.60
CA VAL A 106 -0.63 7.59 7.97
C VAL A 106 0.34 8.00 9.08
N ALA A 107 0.91 9.20 9.01
CA ALA A 107 1.87 9.71 10.00
C ALA A 107 1.30 9.70 11.43
N GLU A 108 0.00 9.99 11.60
CA GLU A 108 -0.68 9.93 12.91
C GLU A 108 -0.66 8.54 13.58
N PHE A 109 -0.39 7.48 12.82
CA PHE A 109 -0.42 6.09 13.28
C PHE A 109 0.96 5.41 13.17
N GLU A 110 1.99 6.07 12.64
CA GLU A 110 3.32 5.48 12.43
C GLU A 110 4.06 5.15 13.72
N ASP A 111 3.91 5.98 14.76
CA ASP A 111 4.59 5.82 16.04
C ASP A 111 3.94 4.77 16.95
N ARG A 112 2.84 4.15 16.51
CA ARG A 112 2.16 3.11 17.28
C ARG A 112 2.93 1.80 17.23
N GLN A 113 3.02 1.14 18.39
CA GLN A 113 3.78 -0.10 18.55
C GLN A 113 3.26 -1.26 17.67
N ASP A 114 1.96 -1.27 17.35
CA ASP A 114 1.30 -2.30 16.54
C ASP A 114 1.49 -2.11 15.02
N ARG A 115 1.87 -0.91 14.55
CA ARG A 115 2.02 -0.52 13.14
C ARG A 115 0.87 -0.99 12.23
N ASP A 116 -0.34 -1.12 12.79
CA ASP A 116 -1.54 -1.57 12.06
C ASP A 116 -2.08 -0.48 11.11
N GLY A 117 -1.58 0.74 11.24
CA GLY A 117 -1.96 1.89 10.44
C GLY A 117 -3.32 2.48 10.84
N PRO A 118 -3.87 3.37 10.00
CA PRO A 118 -5.18 3.97 10.25
C PRO A 118 -6.32 2.93 10.23
N PRO A 119 -7.40 3.12 11.02
CA PRO A 119 -8.60 2.31 10.90
C PRO A 119 -9.10 2.24 9.46
N GLN A 120 -9.47 1.04 9.00
CA GLN A 120 -9.78 0.78 7.59
C GLN A 120 -10.84 1.74 7.01
N HIS A 121 -11.89 2.06 7.77
CA HIS A 121 -12.95 2.96 7.30
C HIS A 121 -12.45 4.40 7.07
N LEU A 122 -11.52 4.91 7.89
CA LEU A 122 -10.90 6.22 7.68
C LEU A 122 -9.97 6.17 6.47
N LEU A 123 -9.19 5.09 6.35
CA LEU A 123 -8.29 4.89 5.22
C LEU A 123 -9.05 4.87 3.89
N ASP A 124 -10.15 4.11 3.81
CA ASP A 124 -10.95 3.98 2.60
C ASP A 124 -11.61 5.31 2.22
N GLN A 125 -12.15 6.06 3.18
CA GLN A 125 -12.70 7.40 2.95
C GLN A 125 -11.64 8.36 2.39
N ALA A 126 -10.45 8.37 3.00
CA ALA A 126 -9.35 9.22 2.57
C ALA A 126 -8.84 8.84 1.16
N VAL A 127 -8.76 7.55 0.86
CA VAL A 127 -8.36 7.06 -0.46
C VAL A 127 -9.39 7.43 -1.53
N VAL A 128 -10.69 7.30 -1.25
CA VAL A 128 -11.74 7.77 -2.18
C VAL A 128 -11.58 9.27 -2.49
N ALA A 129 -11.31 10.09 -1.46
CA ALA A 129 -11.05 11.51 -1.62
C ALA A 129 -9.76 11.79 -2.42
N ALA A 130 -8.71 10.99 -2.23
CA ALA A 130 -7.45 11.10 -2.97
C ALA A 130 -7.60 10.77 -4.46
N TYR A 131 -8.41 9.76 -4.80
CA TYR A 131 -8.72 9.40 -6.19
C TYR A 131 -9.69 10.37 -6.86
N ARG A 132 -10.35 11.25 -6.10
CA ARG A 132 -11.42 12.16 -6.56
C ARG A 132 -12.53 11.40 -7.31
N VAL A 133 -12.86 10.20 -6.84
CA VAL A 133 -13.95 9.39 -7.38
C VAL A 133 -15.17 9.52 -6.48
N ALA A 134 -16.38 9.44 -7.07
CA ALA A 134 -17.59 9.40 -6.27
C ALA A 134 -17.61 8.10 -5.45
N PRO A 135 -18.00 8.13 -4.15
CA PRO A 135 -18.10 6.91 -3.34
C PRO A 135 -18.97 5.81 -3.97
N ALA A 136 -20.05 6.19 -4.65
CA ALA A 136 -20.92 5.27 -5.37
C ALA A 136 -20.21 4.52 -6.52
N SER A 137 -19.15 5.09 -7.11
CA SER A 137 -18.36 4.40 -8.14
C SER A 137 -17.48 3.29 -7.56
N MET A 138 -17.24 3.32 -6.24
CA MET A 138 -16.42 2.34 -5.53
C MET A 138 -17.23 1.20 -4.95
N GLU A 139 -18.51 1.41 -4.71
CA GLU A 139 -19.41 0.42 -4.12
C GLU A 139 -19.38 -0.93 -4.85
N PRO A 140 -19.48 -1.03 -6.20
CA PRO A 140 -19.42 -2.32 -6.88
C PRO A 140 -18.09 -3.06 -6.67
N LEU A 141 -16.98 -2.33 -6.61
CA LEU A 141 -15.65 -2.87 -6.42
C LEU A 141 -15.48 -3.42 -4.99
N LEU A 142 -16.02 -2.70 -3.99
CA LEU A 142 -16.00 -3.11 -2.59
C LEU A 142 -16.94 -4.29 -2.32
N THR A 143 -18.13 -4.30 -2.91
CA THR A 143 -19.08 -5.43 -2.81
C THR A 143 -18.52 -6.70 -3.43
N TRP A 144 -17.75 -6.59 -4.52
CA TRP A 144 -17.12 -7.76 -5.15
C TRP A 144 -15.97 -8.35 -4.33
N ALA A 145 -15.31 -7.53 -3.50
CA ALA A 145 -14.11 -7.92 -2.76
C ALA A 145 -14.37 -8.35 -1.30
N GLY A 146 -15.59 -8.12 -0.78
CA GLY A 146 -16.05 -8.61 0.53
C GLY A 146 -16.61 -10.02 0.45
#